data_AF-A0A2X2WGD7-F1
#
_entry.id   AF-A0A2X2WGD7-F1
#
_cell.length_a   1.000
_cell.length_b   1.000
_cell.length_c   1.000
_cell.angle_alpha   90.00
_cell.angle_beta   90.00
_cell.angle_gamma   90.00
#
_symmetry.space_group_name_H-M   'P 1'
#
loop_
_entity.id
_entity.type
_entity.pdbx_description
1 polymer ?
#
loop_
_entity_poly.entity_id
_entity_poly.type
_entity_poly.pdbx_seq_one_letter_code
_entity_poly.pdbx_strand_id
1 'polypeptide(L)'
;MNQIDRLLGIMQRLRDPENGCPWDKEQTFATIAPYTLEETYEVLDAIAREDFDDLRGELGDLLFQVVFYAQMAQEEGRFWTLMIFAPPSAINWNVATHTSLRT
;
A
#
# COMPACT_ATOMS: atom_id res chain seq x y z
N MET A 1 -20.46 4.66 -0.72
CA MET A 1 -18.98 4.72 -0.76
C MET A 1 -18.47 3.77 0.30
N ASN A 2 -17.70 2.75 -0.09
CA ASN A 2 -17.19 1.76 0.87
C ASN A 2 -15.93 2.32 1.59
N GLN A 3 -15.43 1.62 2.62
CA GLN A 3 -14.29 2.10 3.41
C GLN A 3 -12.99 2.18 2.59
N ILE A 4 -12.81 1.29 1.61
CA ILE A 4 -11.66 1.30 0.72
C ILE A 4 -11.70 2.52 -0.20
N ASP A 5 -12.86 2.83 -0.80
CA ASP A 5 -13.02 4.04 -1.63
C ASP A 5 -12.68 5.31 -0.84
N ARG A 6 -13.04 5.34 0.46
CA ARG A 6 -12.69 6.45 1.36
C ARG A 6 -11.17 6.52 1.60
N LEU A 7 -10.51 5.40 1.84
CA LEU A 7 -9.06 5.33 2.02
C LEU A 7 -8.32 5.82 0.76
N LEU A 8 -8.74 5.37 -0.42
CA LEU A 8 -8.20 5.82 -1.70
C LEU A 8 -8.40 7.32 -1.89
N GLY A 9 -9.58 7.84 -1.57
CA GLY A 9 -9.87 9.28 -1.64
C GLY A 9 -9.04 10.12 -0.66
N ILE A 10 -8.74 9.58 0.53
CA ILE A 10 -7.83 10.22 1.50
C ILE A 10 -6.43 10.30 0.89
N MET A 11 -5.90 9.19 0.37
CA MET A 11 -4.55 9.16 -0.21
C MET A 11 -4.41 10.12 -1.40
N GLN A 12 -5.40 10.15 -2.30
CA GLN A 12 -5.43 11.11 -3.41
C GLN A 12 -5.41 12.56 -2.91
N ARG A 13 -6.13 12.87 -1.83
CA ARG A 13 -6.14 14.21 -1.24
C ARG A 13 -4.82 14.55 -0.55
N LEU A 14 -4.19 13.60 0.13
CA LEU A 14 -2.90 13.80 0.79
C LEU A 14 -1.80 14.08 -0.23
N ARG A 15 -1.82 13.41 -1.38
CA ARG A 15 -0.82 13.56 -2.45
C ARG A 15 -1.25 14.48 -3.60
N ASP A 16 -2.35 15.22 -3.47
CA ASP A 16 -2.79 16.20 -4.46
C ASP A 16 -1.65 17.21 -4.75
N PRO A 17 -1.19 17.39 -6.00
CA PRO A 17 0.01 18.19 -6.27
C PRO A 17 -0.05 19.62 -5.72
N GLU A 18 -1.23 20.23 -5.78
CA GLU A 18 -1.46 21.62 -5.41
C GLU A 18 -1.76 21.76 -3.90
N ASN A 19 -2.69 20.96 -3.38
CA ASN A 19 -3.27 21.14 -2.04
C ASN A 19 -2.92 20.02 -1.05
N GLY A 20 -2.15 19.02 -1.49
CA GLY A 20 -1.74 17.88 -0.69
C GLY A 20 -0.76 18.27 0.43
N CYS A 21 -0.64 17.38 1.39
CA CYS A 21 0.29 17.50 2.50
C CYS A 21 1.73 17.55 1.96
N PRO A 22 2.56 18.54 2.35
CA PRO A 22 3.93 18.66 1.85
C PRO A 22 4.77 17.39 2.04
N TRP A 23 4.68 16.78 3.23
CA TRP A 23 5.43 15.56 3.53
C TRP A 23 4.99 14.41 2.62
N ASP A 24 3.68 14.18 2.47
CA ASP A 24 3.16 13.09 1.66
C ASP A 24 3.57 13.23 0.19
N LYS A 25 3.58 14.44 -0.38
CA LYS A 25 3.97 14.70 -1.77
C LYS A 25 5.44 14.41 -2.06
N GLU A 26 6.30 14.66 -1.09
CA GLU A 26 7.75 14.45 -1.23
C GLU A 26 8.15 12.97 -1.15
N GLN A 27 7.25 12.09 -0.72
CA GLN A 27 7.55 10.67 -0.59
C GLN A 27 7.69 9.97 -1.94
N THR A 28 8.62 9.02 -1.97
CA THR A 28 8.94 8.14 -3.09
C THR A 28 8.84 6.68 -2.64
N PHE A 29 8.89 5.73 -3.58
CA PHE A 29 8.96 4.30 -3.24
C PHE A 29 10.09 3.98 -2.25
N ALA A 30 11.25 4.64 -2.41
CA ALA A 30 12.41 4.39 -1.56
C ALA A 30 12.25 4.97 -0.15
N THR A 31 11.56 6.11 0.00
CA THR A 31 11.37 6.72 1.32
C THR A 31 10.28 6.03 2.12
N ILE A 32 9.29 5.40 1.47
CA ILE A 32 8.23 4.63 2.14
C ILE A 32 8.67 3.21 2.53
N ALA A 33 9.67 2.63 1.85
CA ALA A 33 10.11 1.25 2.09
C ALA A 33 10.52 0.93 3.55
N PRO A 34 11.28 1.79 4.26
CA PRO A 34 11.59 1.58 5.67
C PRO A 34 10.34 1.50 6.55
N TYR A 35 9.37 2.39 6.35
CA TYR A 35 8.12 2.38 7.11
C TYR A 35 7.34 1.09 6.85
N THR A 36 7.28 0.61 5.61
CA THR A 36 6.64 -0.69 5.32
C THR A 36 7.28 -1.85 6.08
N LEU A 37 8.60 -1.81 6.27
CA LEU A 37 9.31 -2.81 7.06
C LEU A 37 8.93 -2.72 8.55
N GLU A 38 8.87 -1.50 9.10
CA GLU A 38 8.44 -1.24 10.49
C GLU A 38 7.04 -1.79 10.75
N GLU A 39 6.04 -1.39 9.93
CA GLU A 39 4.64 -1.86 10.05
C GLU A 39 4.53 -3.39 9.96
N THR A 40 5.38 -4.01 9.12
CA THR A 40 5.41 -5.48 9.00
C THR A 40 5.88 -6.10 10.30
N TYR A 41 6.89 -5.53 10.96
CA TYR A 41 7.35 -6.02 12.26
C TYR A 41 6.31 -5.81 13.35
N GLU A 42 5.57 -4.70 13.33
CA GLU A 42 4.49 -4.42 14.29
C GLU A 42 3.34 -5.43 14.13
N VAL A 43 2.93 -5.73 12.89
CA VAL A 43 1.98 -6.83 12.62
C VAL A 43 2.47 -8.15 13.17
N LEU A 44 3.74 -8.51 12.95
CA LEU A 44 4.31 -9.77 13.44
C LEU A 44 4.36 -9.81 14.98
N ASP A 45 4.69 -8.69 15.62
CA ASP A 45 4.70 -8.57 17.08
C ASP A 45 3.31 -8.70 17.68
N ALA A 46 2.30 -8.03 17.12
CA ALA A 46 0.91 -8.15 17.54
C ALA A 46 0.39 -9.60 17.42
N ILE A 47 0.75 -10.30 16.34
CA ILE A 47 0.46 -11.74 16.18
C ILE A 47 1.15 -12.56 17.28
N ALA A 48 2.44 -12.32 17.53
CA ALA A 48 3.21 -13.06 18.52
C ALA A 48 2.67 -12.87 19.95
N ARG A 49 2.09 -11.70 20.24
CA ARG A 49 1.43 -11.39 21.52
C ARG A 49 -0.02 -11.85 21.59
N GLU A 50 -0.59 -12.38 20.51
CA GLU A 50 -2.02 -12.68 20.38
C GLU A 50 -2.92 -11.46 20.69
N ASP A 51 -2.44 -10.26 20.37
CA ASP A 51 -3.16 -9.00 20.60
C ASP A 51 -3.93 -8.61 19.33
N PHE A 52 -5.18 -9.06 19.26
CA PHE A 52 -6.02 -8.87 18.08
C PHE A 52 -6.56 -7.44 17.91
N ASP A 53 -6.62 -6.66 19.01
CA ASP A 53 -7.02 -5.26 18.93
C ASP A 53 -5.90 -4.44 18.29
N ASP A 54 -4.66 -4.69 18.71
CA ASP A 54 -3.46 -4.08 18.15
C ASP A 54 -3.22 -4.53 16.71
N LEU A 55 -3.31 -5.84 16.44
CA LEU A 55 -3.18 -6.41 15.09
C LEU A 55 -4.11 -5.75 14.08
N ARG A 56 -5.33 -5.38 14.49
CA ARG A 56 -6.27 -4.69 13.61
C ARG A 56 -5.77 -3.27 13.24
N GLY A 57 -5.11 -2.58 14.16
CA GLY A 57 -4.45 -1.29 13.93
C GLY A 57 -3.32 -1.44 12.92
N GLU A 58 -2.36 -2.32 13.21
CA GLU A 58 -1.17 -2.50 12.39
C GLU A 58 -1.48 -3.01 10.97
N LEU A 59 -2.50 -3.86 10.81
CA LEU A 59 -2.98 -4.24 9.48
C LEU A 59 -3.58 -3.05 8.71
N GLY A 60 -4.16 -2.09 9.41
CA GLY A 60 -4.66 -0.85 8.85
C GLY A 60 -3.54 0.05 8.36
N ASP A 61 -2.48 0.21 9.16
CA ASP A 61 -1.32 1.02 8.83
C ASP A 61 -0.50 0.40 7.70
N LEU A 62 -0.29 -0.93 7.73
CA LEU A 62 0.30 -1.66 6.62
C LEU A 62 -0.53 -1.52 5.33
N LEU A 63 -1.86 -1.58 5.39
CA LEU A 63 -2.73 -1.35 4.24
C LEU A 63 -2.61 0.09 3.71
N PHE A 64 -2.46 1.08 4.60
CA PHE A 64 -2.21 2.46 4.21
C PHE A 64 -0.93 2.59 3.38
N GLN A 65 0.16 1.90 3.76
CA GLN A 65 1.40 1.86 2.98
C GLN A 65 1.20 1.23 1.59
N VAL A 66 0.43 0.14 1.48
CA VAL A 66 0.09 -0.47 0.17
C VAL A 66 -0.66 0.52 -0.73
N VAL A 67 -1.63 1.25 -0.17
CA VAL A 67 -2.38 2.28 -0.90
C VAL A 67 -1.46 3.44 -1.31
N PHE A 68 -0.48 3.80 -0.47
CA PHE A 68 0.51 4.83 -0.77
C PHE A 68 1.32 4.47 -2.02
N TYR A 69 1.85 3.24 -2.10
CA TYR A 69 2.55 2.75 -3.29
C TYR A 69 1.66 2.72 -4.53
N ALA A 70 0.39 2.31 -4.37
CA ALA A 70 -0.57 2.28 -5.47
C ALA A 70 -0.80 3.68 -6.06
N GLN A 71 -0.94 4.68 -5.19
CA GLN A 71 -1.11 6.07 -5.59
C GLN A 71 0.13 6.60 -6.33
N MET A 72 1.34 6.38 -5.82
CA MET A 72 2.59 6.77 -6.51
C MET A 72 2.75 6.07 -7.86
N ALA A 73 2.42 4.78 -7.94
CA ALA A 73 2.49 4.01 -9.19
C ALA A 73 1.48 4.52 -10.22
N GLN A 74 0.30 4.94 -9.77
CA GLN A 74 -0.72 5.55 -10.62
C GLN A 74 -0.27 6.93 -11.13
N GLU A 75 0.33 7.76 -10.26
CA GLU A 75 0.93 9.06 -10.64
C GLU A 75 2.01 8.89 -11.72
N GLU A 76 2.81 7.83 -11.64
CA GLU A 76 3.84 7.49 -12.63
C GLU A 76 3.32 6.67 -13.84
N GLY A 77 2.01 6.38 -13.91
CA GLY A 77 1.40 5.62 -15.01
C GLY A 77 1.85 4.16 -15.11
N ARG A 78 2.35 3.56 -14.01
CA ARG A 78 2.87 2.18 -13.97
C ARG A 78 1.78 1.14 -13.84
N PHE A 79 0.94 1.28 -12.80
CA PHE A 79 -0.22 0.41 -12.56
C PHE A 79 -1.25 1.16 -11.70
N TRP A 80 -2.49 0.71 -11.76
CA TRP A 80 -3.61 1.33 -11.07
C TRP A 80 -3.92 0.61 -9.77
N THR A 81 -4.43 1.33 -8.78
CA THR A 81 -4.86 0.73 -7.50
C THR A 81 -5.90 -0.39 -7.67
N LEU A 82 -6.74 -0.28 -8.70
CA LEU A 82 -7.68 -1.32 -9.10
C LEU A 82 -7.00 -2.65 -9.50
N MET A 83 -5.74 -2.66 -9.94
CA MET A 83 -4.99 -3.89 -10.24
C MET A 83 -4.52 -4.61 -8.96
N ILE A 84 -4.29 -3.89 -7.85
CA ILE A 84 -3.89 -4.49 -6.57
C ILE A 84 -5.07 -5.18 -5.89
N PHE A 85 -6.25 -4.56 -5.96
CA PHE A 85 -7.49 -5.10 -5.36
C PHE A 85 -8.34 -5.91 -6.34
N ALA A 86 -7.86 -6.14 -7.57
CA ALA A 86 -8.54 -7.00 -8.53
C ALA A 86 -8.56 -8.45 -8.00
N PRO A 87 -9.66 -9.20 -8.22
CA PRO A 87 -9.69 -10.60 -7.86
C PRO A 87 -8.57 -11.35 -8.59
N PRO A 88 -7.97 -12.40 -7.99
CA PRO A 88 -6.91 -13.18 -8.62
C PRO A 88 -7.26 -13.74 -10.01
N SER A 89 -8.55 -13.85 -10.34
CA SER A 89 -9.07 -14.25 -11.65
C SER A 89 -8.95 -13.15 -12.74
N ALA A 90 -8.79 -11.88 -12.35
CA ALA A 90 -8.57 -10.75 -13.24
C ALA A 90 -7.07 -10.40 -13.41
N ILE A 91 -6.21 -10.96 -12.56
CA ILE A 91 -4.76 -10.91 -12.70
C ILE A 91 -4.34 -12.07 -13.60
N ASN A 92 -3.81 -11.80 -14.79
CA ASN A 92 -3.21 -12.84 -15.61
C ASN A 92 -1.87 -13.27 -14.98
N TRP A 93 -1.90 -14.27 -14.10
CA TRP A 93 -0.72 -14.83 -13.43
C TRP A 93 0.36 -15.34 -14.41
N ASN A 94 0.03 -15.55 -15.69
CA ASN A 94 1.01 -15.91 -16.71
C ASN A 94 1.98 -14.77 -17.08
N VAL A 95 1.71 -13.52 -16.67
CA VAL A 95 2.63 -12.39 -16.89
C VAL A 95 3.56 -12.17 -15.69
N ALA A 96 3.21 -12.67 -14.49
CA ALA A 96 4.01 -12.52 -13.28
C ALA A 96 5.08 -13.62 -13.08
N THR A 97 5.09 -14.67 -13.89
CA THR A 97 6.05 -15.80 -13.77
C THR A 97 7.34 -15.63 -14.58
N HIS A 98 7.56 -14.49 -15.25
CA HIS A 98 8.72 -14.27 -16.14
C HIS A 98 9.71 -13.20 -15.66
N THR A 99 9.84 -13.00 -14.34
CA THR A 99 11.04 -12.37 -13.76
C THR A 99 11.55 -13.19 -12.58
N SER A 100 12.31 -14.23 -12.92
CA SER A 100 13.56 -14.61 -12.25
C SER A 100 13.59 -14.52 -10.71
N LEU A 101 13.02 -15.53 -10.04
CA LEU A 101 13.65 -16.07 -8.82
C LEU A 101 14.70 -17.10 -9.27
N ARG A 102 15.88 -16.59 -9.64
CA ARG A 102 17.15 -17.34 -9.71
C ARG A 102 18.25 -16.45 -9.14
N THR A 103 18.40 -16.50 -7.83
CA THR A 103 19.62 -16.80 -7.04
C THR A 103 19.34 -16.43 -5.60
#